data_AF-A0A5C7M4H0-F1
#
_entry.id   AF-A0A5C7M4H0-F1
#
_cell.length_a   1.000
_cell.length_b   1.000
_cell.length_c   1.000
_cell.angle_alpha   90.00
_cell.angle_beta   90.00
_cell.angle_gamma   90.00
#
_symmetry.space_group_name_H-M   'P 1'
#
loop_
_entity.id
_entity.type
_entity.pdbx_description
1 polymer ?
#
loop_
_entity_poly.entity_id
_entity_poly.type
_entity_poly.pdbx_seq_one_letter_code
_entity_poly.pdbx_strand_id
1 'polypeptide(L)'
;MTTEARIIDAQAAKAYILAGKAIVTLRSVRSGVRFTFRVTRAKGDGPYFVSVLTGPDNTTSYSYHGTLFDTDADVVITAKSRVTAEAPSAKAFAWSWRKLRAGQLPAELEIFHSGRCGRCGRLLTDPDSVVTGLGPICRGRR
;
A
#
# COMPACT_ATOMS: atom_id res chain seq x y z
N MET A 1 -20.86 4.78 14.22
CA MET A 1 -20.16 3.69 13.50
C MET A 1 -18.90 4.30 12.93
N THR A 2 -17.75 4.04 13.55
CA THR A 2 -16.45 4.49 13.02
C THR A 2 -16.21 3.76 11.72
N THR A 3 -16.26 4.47 10.59
CA THR A 3 -15.86 3.90 9.30
C THR A 3 -14.37 3.58 9.40
N GLU A 4 -14.06 2.31 9.66
CA GLU A 4 -12.68 1.86 9.69
C GLU A 4 -12.07 2.06 8.31
N ALA A 5 -10.84 2.54 8.25
CA ALA A 5 -10.09 2.74 7.01
C ALA A 5 -9.63 1.40 6.38
N ARG A 6 -10.42 0.34 6.54
CA ARG A 6 -10.12 -1.04 6.15
C ARG A 6 -10.61 -1.30 4.74
N ILE A 7 -9.71 -1.78 3.89
CA ILE A 7 -10.04 -2.23 2.54
C ILE A 7 -10.39 -3.73 2.60
N ILE A 8 -11.59 -4.08 2.15
CA ILE A 8 -12.14 -5.45 2.22
C ILE A 8 -12.14 -6.18 0.87
N ASP A 9 -11.69 -5.52 -0.19
CA ASP A 9 -11.65 -6.07 -1.54
C ASP A 9 -10.21 -6.06 -2.10
N ALA A 10 -9.81 -7.16 -2.73
CA ALA A 10 -8.45 -7.32 -3.24
C ALA A 10 -8.14 -6.36 -4.39
N GLN A 11 -9.13 -6.09 -5.25
CA GLN A 11 -8.97 -5.21 -6.39
C GLN A 11 -8.89 -3.75 -5.95
N ALA A 12 -9.70 -3.34 -4.98
CA ALA A 12 -9.62 -2.03 -4.34
C ALA A 12 -8.28 -1.83 -3.64
N ALA A 13 -7.77 -2.85 -2.94
CA ALA A 13 -6.45 -2.80 -2.30
C ALA A 13 -5.33 -2.64 -3.33
N LYS A 14 -5.37 -3.42 -4.42
CA LYS A 14 -4.42 -3.29 -5.54
C LYS A 14 -4.49 -1.89 -6.16
N ALA A 15 -5.69 -1.39 -6.46
CA ALA A 15 -5.91 -0.06 -7.02
C ALA A 15 -5.40 1.05 -6.09
N TYR A 16 -5.63 0.94 -4.78
CA TYR A 16 -5.13 1.88 -3.79
C TYR A 16 -3.59 1.88 -3.75
N ILE A 17 -2.95 0.71 -3.69
CA ILE A 17 -1.49 0.58 -3.68
C ILE A 17 -0.86 1.21 -4.93
N LEU A 18 -1.45 0.99 -6.11
CA LEU A 18 -0.98 1.52 -7.39
C LEU A 18 -1.45 2.95 -7.70
N ALA A 19 -2.13 3.62 -6.77
CA ALA A 19 -2.66 4.96 -7.02
C ALA A 19 -1.58 6.06 -7.05
N GLY A 20 -0.38 5.79 -6.50
CA GLY A 20 0.82 6.60 -6.68
C GLY A 20 1.16 7.60 -5.57
N LYS A 21 0.34 7.71 -4.52
CA LYS A 21 0.58 8.45 -3.26
C LYS A 21 -0.05 7.69 -2.08
N ALA A 22 0.03 6.37 -2.12
CA ALA A 22 -0.64 5.50 -1.17
C ALA A 22 0.17 5.36 0.12
N ILE A 23 -0.51 5.41 1.26
CA ILE A 23 0.03 4.97 2.56
C ILE A 23 -0.84 3.82 3.02
N VAL A 24 -0.30 2.62 2.99
CA VAL A 24 -1.01 1.36 3.25
C VAL A 24 -0.42 0.67 4.47
N THR A 25 -1.26 0.20 5.37
CA THR A 25 -0.84 -0.63 6.50
C THR A 25 -1.34 -2.05 6.28
N LEU A 26 -0.42 -3.01 6.31
CA LEU A 26 -0.69 -4.43 6.25
C LEU A 26 -0.57 -4.99 7.66
N ARG A 27 -1.61 -5.66 8.16
CA ARG A 27 -1.61 -6.31 9.48
C ARG A 27 -1.91 -7.79 9.32
N SER A 28 -1.10 -8.62 9.95
CA SER A 28 -1.39 -10.05 10.09
C SER A 28 -2.37 -10.24 11.24
N VAL A 29 -3.49 -10.91 10.99
CA VAL A 29 -4.43 -11.31 12.06
C VAL A 29 -3.79 -12.32 13.00
N ARG A 30 -3.00 -13.25 12.45
CA ARG A 30 -2.37 -14.34 13.21
C ARG A 30 -1.35 -13.84 14.24
N SER A 31 -0.47 -12.92 13.86
CA SER A 31 0.59 -12.42 14.75
C SER A 31 0.31 -11.04 15.34
N GLY A 32 -0.70 -10.33 14.85
CA GLY A 32 -0.98 -8.93 15.20
C GLY A 32 0.04 -7.93 14.65
N VAL A 33 1.14 -8.39 14.04
CA VAL A 33 2.20 -7.55 13.49
C VAL A 33 1.67 -6.71 12.34
N ARG A 34 2.04 -5.43 12.32
CA ARG A 34 1.68 -4.49 11.26
C ARG A 34 2.91 -3.83 10.65
N PHE A 35 2.84 -3.58 9.35
CA PHE A 35 3.83 -2.81 8.61
C PHE A 35 3.13 -1.75 7.78
N THR A 36 3.64 -0.51 7.84
CA THR A 36 3.11 0.60 7.05
C THR A 36 4.06 0.91 5.91
N PHE A 37 3.52 0.97 4.71
CA PHE A 37 4.24 1.25 3.48
C PHE A 37 3.73 2.54 2.84
N ARG A 38 4.66 3.31 2.28
CA ARG A 38 4.40 4.43 1.39
C ARG A 38 4.74 3.99 -0.02
N VAL A 39 3.78 4.12 -0.93
CA VAL A 39 3.94 3.78 -2.35
C VAL A 39 3.74 5.04 -3.17
N THR A 40 4.80 5.46 -3.86
CA THR A 40 4.84 6.70 -4.65
C THR A 40 5.13 6.39 -6.10
N ARG A 41 4.28 6.83 -7.03
CA ARG A 41 4.56 6.71 -8.47
C ARG A 41 5.62 7.72 -8.87
N ALA A 42 6.60 7.29 -9.66
CA ALA A 42 7.53 8.19 -10.34
C ALA A 42 6.75 9.14 -11.28
N LYS A 43 7.38 10.23 -11.70
CA LYS A 43 6.77 11.15 -12.68
C LYS A 43 6.56 10.42 -14.01
N GLY A 44 5.46 10.73 -14.71
CA GLY A 44 5.08 10.09 -15.98
C GLY A 44 4.62 8.64 -15.77
N ASP A 45 4.85 7.79 -16.77
CA ASP A 45 4.55 6.35 -16.70
C ASP A 45 5.68 5.52 -16.05
N GLY A 46 6.40 6.14 -15.11
CA GLY A 46 7.46 5.48 -14.37
C GLY A 46 6.97 4.52 -13.28
N PRO A 47 7.90 3.79 -12.64
CA PRO A 47 7.58 2.78 -11.65
C PRO A 47 7.12 3.38 -10.31
N TYR A 48 6.65 2.52 -9.41
CA TYR A 48 6.28 2.86 -8.05
C TYR A 48 7.44 2.59 -7.08
N PHE A 49 7.75 3.57 -6.23
CA PHE A 49 8.72 3.43 -5.16
C PHE A 49 8.01 3.02 -3.87
N VAL A 50 8.40 1.88 -3.30
CA VAL A 50 7.87 1.34 -2.06
C VAL A 50 8.87 1.65 -0.94
N SER A 51 8.40 2.29 0.12
CA SER A 51 9.16 2.55 1.34
C SER A 51 8.37 2.06 2.55
N VAL A 52 9.05 1.55 3.58
CA VAL A 52 8.42 1.06 4.82
C VAL A 52 8.74 1.99 5.97
N LEU A 53 7.76 2.22 6.86
CA LEU A 53 7.94 2.97 8.09
C LEU A 53 8.82 2.17 9.07
N THR A 54 9.98 2.72 9.43
CA THR A 54 11.01 2.06 10.25
C THR A 54 11.33 2.80 11.55
N GLY A 55 10.73 3.98 11.75
CA GLY A 55 10.93 4.80 12.95
C GLY A 55 9.62 5.36 13.51
N PRO A 56 9.72 6.14 14.60
CA PRO A 56 8.56 6.61 15.36
C PRO A 56 7.77 7.70 14.62
N ASP A 57 8.41 8.47 13.73
CA ASP A 57 7.74 9.52 12.97
C ASP A 57 7.05 8.95 11.72
N ASN A 58 5.72 8.90 11.77
CA ASN A 58 4.84 8.38 10.72
C ASN A 58 4.80 9.22 9.43
N THR A 59 5.53 10.35 9.38
CA THR A 59 5.64 11.25 8.23
C THR A 59 7.01 11.18 7.55
N THR A 60 8.10 11.05 8.31
CA THR A 60 9.47 11.14 7.78
C THR A 60 10.28 9.84 7.88
N SER A 61 9.98 8.94 8.82
CA SER A 61 10.82 7.77 9.13
C SER A 61 10.62 6.59 8.18
N TYR A 62 10.65 6.84 6.88
CA TYR A 62 10.48 5.81 5.86
C TYR A 62 11.82 5.36 5.28
N SER A 63 12.09 4.06 5.33
CA SER A 63 13.22 3.43 4.65
C SER A 63 12.79 2.89 3.29
N TYR A 64 13.55 3.22 2.26
CA TYR A 64 13.29 2.71 0.91
C TYR A 64 13.43 1.18 0.85
N HIS A 65 12.39 0.51 0.38
CA HIS A 65 12.29 -0.94 0.31
C HIS A 65 12.60 -1.45 -1.11
N GLY A 66 12.03 -0.83 -2.14
CA GLY A 66 12.30 -1.23 -3.51
C GLY A 66 11.36 -0.60 -4.54
N THR A 67 11.46 -1.09 -5.77
CA THR A 67 10.69 -0.60 -6.92
C THR A 67 9.64 -1.61 -7.31
N LEU A 68 8.38 -1.19 -7.37
CA LEU A 68 7.28 -1.95 -7.95
C LEU A 68 7.00 -1.42 -9.36
N PHE A 69 6.94 -2.31 -10.34
CA PHE A 69 6.57 -1.97 -11.70
C PHE A 69 5.07 -2.22 -11.89
N ASP A 70 4.42 -1.46 -12.78
CA ASP A 70 3.03 -1.71 -13.18
C ASP A 70 2.95 -2.93 -14.13
N THR A 71 3.56 -4.02 -13.70
CA THR A 71 3.60 -5.32 -14.37
C THR A 71 3.17 -6.36 -13.36
N ASP A 72 2.86 -7.58 -13.83
CA ASP A 72 2.61 -8.71 -12.93
C ASP A 72 3.92 -9.26 -12.32
N ALA A 73 4.80 -8.37 -11.86
CA ALA A 73 6.03 -8.68 -11.13
C ALA A 73 5.94 -8.29 -9.64
N ASP A 74 6.81 -8.90 -8.84
CA ASP A 74 7.02 -8.52 -7.44
C ASP A 74 7.91 -7.26 -7.32
N VAL A 75 8.02 -6.73 -6.10
CA VAL A 75 8.93 -5.61 -5.81
C VAL A 75 10.37 -6.01 -6.11
N VAL A 76 11.04 -5.22 -6.93
CA VAL A 76 12.45 -5.35 -7.23
C VAL A 76 13.26 -4.61 -6.17
N ILE A 77 14.05 -5.36 -5.40
CA ILE A 77 15.02 -4.79 -4.47
C ILE A 77 16.22 -4.30 -5.27
N THR A 78 16.64 -3.06 -5.02
CA THR A 78 17.72 -2.41 -5.75
C THR A 78 18.91 -2.17 -4.83
N ALA A 79 20.07 -1.83 -5.37
CA ALA A 79 21.25 -1.47 -4.56
C ALA A 79 20.99 -0.28 -3.59
N LYS A 80 19.97 0.55 -3.84
CA LYS A 80 19.58 1.67 -2.97
C LYS A 80 18.60 1.28 -1.86
N SER A 81 18.07 0.05 -1.90
CA SER A 81 17.13 -0.45 -0.90
C SER A 81 17.82 -0.56 0.46
N ARG A 82 17.30 0.18 1.44
CA ARG A 82 17.80 0.14 2.83
C ARG A 82 17.21 -1.02 3.62
N VAL A 83 16.16 -1.64 3.08
CA VAL A 83 15.49 -2.81 3.64
C VAL A 83 15.78 -4.01 2.76
N THR A 84 16.39 -5.04 3.34
CA THR A 84 16.74 -6.27 2.62
C THR A 84 15.50 -7.09 2.30
N ALA A 85 15.60 -7.97 1.29
CA ALA A 85 14.54 -8.91 0.94
C ALA A 85 14.18 -9.86 2.09
N GLU A 86 15.13 -10.11 2.99
CA GLU A 86 14.96 -10.99 4.14
C GLU A 86 14.17 -10.37 5.29
N ALA A 87 14.01 -9.04 5.29
CA ALA A 87 13.29 -8.35 6.35
C ALA A 87 11.82 -8.85 6.45
N PRO A 88 11.27 -9.00 7.67
CA PRO A 88 9.89 -9.42 7.85
C PRO A 88 8.89 -8.52 7.10
N SER A 89 9.16 -7.21 7.04
CA SER A 89 8.36 -6.25 6.28
C SER A 89 8.40 -6.51 4.77
N ALA A 90 9.58 -6.85 4.23
CA ALA A 90 9.75 -7.19 2.81
C ALA A 90 8.95 -8.45 2.44
N LYS A 91 9.09 -9.51 3.26
CA LYS A 91 8.36 -10.76 3.08
C LYS A 91 6.85 -10.56 3.19
N ALA A 92 6.41 -9.75 4.17
CA ALA A 92 5.00 -9.43 4.36
C ALA A 92 4.42 -8.68 3.14
N PHE A 93 5.15 -7.69 2.61
CA PHE A 93 4.72 -6.96 1.41
C PHE A 93 4.65 -7.89 0.19
N ALA A 94 5.72 -8.64 -0.09
CA ALA A 94 5.79 -9.54 -1.25
C ALA A 94 4.71 -10.63 -1.20
N TRP A 95 4.47 -11.22 -0.02
CA TRP A 95 3.37 -12.19 0.15
C TRP A 95 2.00 -11.55 -0.07
N SER A 96 1.74 -10.40 0.56
CA SER A 96 0.46 -9.70 0.43
C SER A 96 0.21 -9.28 -1.02
N TRP A 97 1.23 -8.73 -1.69
CA TRP A 97 1.16 -8.30 -3.08
C TRP A 97 0.86 -9.45 -4.03
N ARG A 98 1.49 -10.62 -3.86
CA ARG A 98 1.17 -11.83 -4.63
C ARG A 98 -0.29 -12.24 -4.48
N LYS A 99 -0.83 -12.21 -3.25
CA LYS A 99 -2.25 -12.54 -3.00
C LYS A 99 -3.20 -11.54 -3.68
N LEU A 100 -2.93 -10.25 -3.54
CA LEU A 100 -3.73 -9.20 -4.18
C LEU A 100 -3.70 -9.29 -5.71
N ARG A 101 -2.54 -9.62 -6.30
CA ARG A 101 -2.43 -9.84 -7.75
C ARG A 101 -3.24 -11.04 -8.23
N ALA A 102 -3.34 -12.09 -7.41
CA ALA A 102 -4.23 -13.23 -7.65
C ALA A 102 -5.71 -12.92 -7.38
N GLY A 103 -6.07 -11.67 -7.05
CA GLY A 103 -7.45 -11.29 -6.71
C GLY A 103 -7.91 -11.83 -5.35
N GLN A 104 -6.98 -12.23 -4.48
CA GLN A 104 -7.28 -12.84 -3.19
C GLN A 104 -6.98 -11.87 -2.04
N LEU A 105 -7.93 -11.72 -1.12
CA LEU A 105 -7.71 -11.09 0.18
C LEU A 105 -7.90 -12.16 1.27
N PRO A 106 -6.82 -12.81 1.74
CA PRO A 106 -6.90 -13.82 2.78
C PRO A 106 -7.48 -13.24 4.08
N ALA A 107 -8.29 -14.03 4.80
CA ALA A 107 -8.86 -13.60 6.08
C ALA A 107 -7.80 -13.26 7.15
N GLU A 108 -6.58 -13.80 7.00
CA GLU A 108 -5.44 -13.54 7.87
C GLU A 108 -4.70 -12.22 7.58
N LEU A 109 -5.11 -11.49 6.53
CA LEU A 109 -4.53 -10.21 6.12
C LEU A 109 -5.57 -9.09 6.22
N GLU A 110 -5.27 -8.10 7.05
CA GLU A 110 -6.02 -6.85 7.08
C GLU A 110 -5.23 -5.74 6.39
N ILE A 111 -5.90 -4.98 5.54
CA ILE A 111 -5.32 -3.87 4.79
C ILE A 111 -6.02 -2.59 5.18
N PHE A 112 -5.25 -1.57 5.56
CA PHE A 112 -5.76 -0.27 5.94
C PHE A 112 -5.14 0.85 5.09
N HIS A 113 -5.93 1.87 4.79
CA HIS A 113 -5.44 3.12 4.21
C HIS A 113 -5.32 4.21 5.30
N SER A 114 -4.63 5.32 5.00
CA SER A 114 -4.35 6.39 5.96
C SER A 114 -5.45 7.46 6.07
N GLY A 115 -6.67 7.17 5.61
CA GLY A 115 -7.73 8.19 5.47
C GLY A 115 -7.52 9.20 4.35
N ARG A 116 -6.48 9.04 3.53
CA ARG A 116 -6.18 9.92 2.38
C ARG A 116 -6.29 9.18 1.06
N CYS A 117 -6.64 9.92 0.02
CA CYS A 117 -6.72 9.40 -1.34
C CYS A 117 -5.35 8.92 -1.80
N GLY A 118 -5.25 7.65 -2.17
CA GLY A 118 -4.02 7.05 -2.66
C GLY A 118 -3.46 7.69 -3.94
N ARG A 119 -4.24 8.53 -4.65
CA ARG A 119 -3.81 9.21 -5.88
C ARG A 119 -3.41 10.67 -5.67
N CYS A 120 -4.33 11.47 -5.12
CA CYS A 120 -4.09 12.91 -4.96
C CYS A 120 -3.53 13.30 -3.59
N GLY A 121 -3.66 12.44 -2.58
CA GLY A 121 -3.21 12.68 -1.20
C GLY A 121 -4.14 13.54 -0.35
N ARG A 122 -5.31 13.94 -0.88
CA ARG A 122 -6.33 14.69 -0.13
C ARG A 122 -7.06 13.80 0.87
N LEU A 123 -7.59 14.40 1.94
CA LEU A 123 -8.44 13.72 2.91
C LEU A 123 -9.68 13.12 2.23
N LEU A 124 -10.04 11.90 2.60
CA LEU A 124 -11.27 11.24 2.16
C LEU A 124 -12.39 11.66 3.11
N THR A 125 -13.45 12.25 2.57
CA THR A 125 -14.56 12.83 3.35
C THR A 125 -15.90 12.13 3.08
N ASP A 126 -15.93 11.20 2.14
CA ASP A 126 -17.12 10.48 1.70
C ASP A 126 -16.99 8.97 2.02
N PRO A 127 -18.06 8.28 2.44
CA PRO A 127 -18.01 6.86 2.80
C PRO A 127 -17.45 5.94 1.72
N ASP A 128 -17.87 6.07 0.46
CA ASP A 128 -17.37 5.22 -0.64
C ASP A 128 -15.87 5.43 -0.86
N SER A 129 -15.44 6.68 -0.67
CA SER A 129 -14.04 7.04 -0.73
C SER A 129 -13.22 6.45 0.40
N VAL A 130 -13.78 6.34 1.60
CA VAL A 130 -13.15 5.64 2.72
C VAL A 130 -13.10 4.14 2.44
N VAL A 131 -14.15 3.52 1.91
CA VAL A 131 -14.13 2.07 1.59
C VAL A 131 -13.03 1.72 0.57
N THR A 132 -12.83 2.57 -0.43
CA THR A 132 -11.89 2.30 -1.54
C THR A 132 -10.49 2.89 -1.34
N GLY A 133 -10.32 3.81 -0.38
CA GLY A 133 -9.10 4.60 -0.26
C GLY A 133 -8.88 5.62 -1.39
N LEU A 134 -9.86 5.81 -2.28
CA LEU A 134 -9.75 6.69 -3.46
C LEU A 134 -10.86 7.73 -3.50
N GLY A 135 -10.48 8.99 -3.72
CA GLY A 135 -11.40 10.11 -3.94
C GLY A 135 -12.32 9.86 -5.15
N PRO A 136 -13.55 10.41 -5.18
CA PRO A 136 -14.54 10.12 -6.23
C PRO A 136 -14.01 10.42 -7.63
N ILE A 137 -13.29 11.53 -7.80
CA ILE A 137 -12.67 11.93 -9.07
C ILE A 137 -11.49 11.01 -9.44
N CYS A 138 -10.81 10.43 -8.45
CA CYS A 138 -9.61 9.63 -8.65
C CYS A 138 -9.91 8.17 -8.99
N ARG A 139 -11.07 7.63 -8.60
CA ARG A 139 -11.48 6.24 -8.89
C ARG A 139 -11.57 5.96 -10.39
N GLY A 140 -12.07 6.91 -11.18
CA GLY A 140 -12.26 6.77 -12.63
C GLY A 140 -11.03 7.11 -13.49
N ARG A 141 -9.92 7.50 -12.87
CA ARG A 141 -8.68 7.80 -13.60
C ARG A 141 -7.75 6.61 -13.44
N ARG A 142 -7.17 6.12 -14.55
CA ARG A 142 -6.04 5.19 -14.54
C ARG A 142 -4.72 5.95 -14.46
#